data_AF-A0A957RBE8-F1
#
_entry.id   AF-A0A957RBE8-F1
#
_cell.length_a   1.000
_cell.length_b   1.000
_cell.length_c   1.000
_cell.angle_alpha   90.00
_cell.angle_beta   90.00
_cell.angle_gamma   90.00
#
_symmetry.space_group_name_H-M   'P 1'
#
loop_
_entity.id
_entity.type
_entity.pdbx_description
1 polymer ?
#
loop_
_entity_poly.entity_id
_entity_poly.type
_entity_poly.pdbx_seq_one_letter_code
_entity_poly.pdbx_strand_id
1 'polypeptide(L)'
;MMLDFFSVLSPWQWALAALGAYLVGISKTGIAGLGVFSVALFASALPARESTGIVLIILIAADIVAVITYRRQASWPHLLRLFPWAAVGIFIGFLVMGRIDAQTTQRLIGAILVTIVVVHFWRRARTKALAD
;
A
#
# COMPACT_ATOMS: atom_id res chain seq x y z
N MET A 1 -12.03 -15.83 -20.21
CA MET A 1 -10.88 -14.91 -20.09
C MET A 1 -10.44 -14.69 -18.64
N MET A 2 -11.23 -14.12 -17.71
CA MET A 2 -10.82 -14.08 -16.27
C MET A 2 -10.88 -15.45 -15.56
N LEU A 3 -11.77 -16.34 -16.00
CA LEU A 3 -11.95 -17.67 -15.37
C LEU A 3 -10.85 -18.67 -15.76
N ASP A 4 -10.12 -18.42 -16.84
CA ASP A 4 -8.98 -19.24 -17.29
C ASP A 4 -7.70 -18.93 -16.49
N PHE A 5 -7.69 -17.85 -15.71
CA PHE A 5 -6.56 -17.47 -14.86
C PHE A 5 -6.42 -18.42 -13.64
N PHE A 6 -7.55 -18.85 -13.08
CA PHE A 6 -7.58 -19.73 -11.91
C PHE A 6 -7.14 -21.17 -12.24
N SER A 7 -7.26 -21.59 -13.51
CA SER A 7 -6.85 -22.91 -14.00
C SER A 7 -5.41 -22.96 -14.51
N VAL A 8 -4.73 -21.81 -14.67
CA VAL A 8 -3.32 -21.72 -15.10
C VAL A 8 -2.34 -21.72 -13.92
N LEU A 9 -2.82 -21.38 -12.71
CA LEU A 9 -1.97 -21.35 -11.51
C LEU A 9 -1.79 -22.73 -10.90
N SER A 10 -0.53 -23.17 -10.83
CA SER A 10 -0.11 -24.39 -10.14
C SER A 10 -0.43 -24.33 -8.63
N PRO A 11 -0.64 -25.47 -7.94
CA PRO A 11 -0.96 -25.49 -6.51
C PRO A 11 0.03 -24.73 -5.61
N TRP A 12 1.30 -24.69 -5.98
CA TRP A 12 2.33 -23.94 -5.25
C TRP A 12 2.19 -22.41 -5.41
N GLN A 13 1.70 -21.92 -6.55
CA GLN A 13 1.44 -20.49 -6.77
C GLN A 13 0.27 -20.00 -5.91
N TRP A 14 -0.73 -20.85 -5.69
CA TRP A 14 -1.82 -20.57 -4.75
C TRP A 14 -1.31 -20.45 -3.31
N ALA A 15 -0.40 -21.31 -2.89
CA ALA A 15 0.22 -21.22 -1.57
C ALA A 15 1.02 -19.92 -1.40
N LEU A 16 1.79 -19.52 -2.42
CA LEU A 16 2.53 -18.25 -2.40
C LEU A 16 1.60 -17.03 -2.43
N ALA A 17 0.50 -17.08 -3.19
CA ALA A 17 -0.50 -16.01 -3.21
C ALA A 17 -1.22 -15.88 -1.87
N ALA A 18 -1.57 -16.99 -1.22
CA ALA A 18 -2.16 -16.99 0.11
C ALA A 18 -1.20 -16.42 1.16
N LEU A 19 0.07 -16.84 1.12
CA LEU A 19 1.13 -16.28 1.98
C LEU A 19 1.34 -14.78 1.70
N GLY A 20 1.39 -14.39 0.43
CA GLY A 20 1.48 -13.01 0.00
C GLY A 20 0.34 -12.17 0.57
N ALA A 21 -0.91 -12.62 0.41
CA ALA A 21 -2.10 -11.95 0.93
C ALA A 21 -2.08 -11.82 2.47
N TYR A 22 -1.65 -12.88 3.16
CA TYR A 22 -1.48 -12.86 4.61
C TYR A 22 -0.45 -11.80 5.04
N LEU A 23 0.70 -11.75 4.36
CA LEU A 23 1.74 -10.75 4.61
C LEU A 23 1.28 -9.31 4.30
N VAL A 24 0.46 -9.10 3.26
CA VAL A 24 -0.19 -7.80 3.01
C VAL A 24 -1.04 -7.39 4.22
N GLY A 25 -1.86 -8.30 4.73
CA GLY A 25 -2.69 -8.07 5.91
C GLY A 25 -1.88 -7.65 7.14
N ILE A 26 -0.77 -8.35 7.41
CA ILE A 26 0.13 -8.00 8.52
C ILE A 26 0.84 -6.66 8.26
N SER A 27 1.23 -6.36 7.02
CA SER A 27 1.84 -5.06 6.70
C SER A 27 0.92 -3.89 7.03
N LYS A 28 -0.41 -4.10 7.02
CA LYS A 28 -1.42 -3.10 7.41
C LYS A 28 -1.52 -2.88 8.92
N THR A 29 -1.02 -3.79 9.76
CA THR A 29 -1.03 -3.66 11.23
C THR A 29 0.18 -2.88 11.79
N GLY A 30 1.06 -2.38 10.92
CA GLY A 30 2.15 -1.47 11.29
C GLY A 30 3.54 -2.11 11.34
N ILE A 31 3.67 -3.40 11.00
CA ILE A 31 4.98 -4.03 10.85
C ILE A 31 5.60 -3.58 9.51
N ALA A 32 6.43 -2.54 9.59
CA ALA A 32 7.14 -2.00 8.44
C ALA A 32 8.06 -3.07 7.80
N GLY A 33 8.05 -3.15 6.46
CA GLY A 33 8.90 -4.05 5.67
C GLY A 33 8.20 -5.29 5.12
N LEU A 34 7.15 -5.81 5.77
CA LEU A 34 6.46 -7.03 5.32
C LEU A 34 5.74 -6.87 3.97
N GLY A 35 5.26 -5.66 3.65
CA GLY A 35 4.65 -5.37 2.35
C GLY A 35 5.62 -5.54 1.18
N VAL A 36 6.91 -5.24 1.37
CA VAL A 36 7.95 -5.40 0.33
C VAL A 36 8.17 -6.89 0.03
N PHE A 37 8.21 -7.73 1.07
CA PHE A 37 8.30 -9.18 0.91
C PHE A 37 7.08 -9.75 0.18
N SER A 38 5.88 -9.27 0.51
CA SER A 38 4.65 -9.69 -0.18
C SER A 38 4.68 -9.33 -1.68
N VAL A 39 5.09 -8.11 -2.04
CA VAL A 39 5.23 -7.69 -3.44
C VAL A 39 6.26 -8.55 -4.18
N ALA A 40 7.39 -8.87 -3.55
CA ALA A 40 8.40 -9.74 -4.16
C ALA A 40 7.86 -11.16 -4.44
N LEU A 41 7.04 -11.72 -3.54
CA LEU A 41 6.38 -13.02 -3.73
C LEU A 41 5.36 -12.97 -4.89
N PHE A 42 4.58 -11.89 -4.99
CA PHE A 42 3.63 -11.73 -6.09
C PHE A 42 4.32 -11.50 -7.44
N ALA A 43 5.47 -10.84 -7.45
CA ALA A 43 6.26 -10.64 -8.66
C ALA A 43 6.95 -11.93 -9.15
N SER A 44 7.30 -12.84 -8.25
CA SER A 44 7.91 -14.13 -8.61
C SER A 44 6.89 -15.20 -9.03
N ALA A 45 5.68 -15.15 -8.49
CA ALA A 45 4.65 -16.15 -8.75
C ALA A 45 3.72 -15.82 -9.94
N LEU A 46 3.55 -14.54 -10.30
CA LEU A 46 2.55 -14.09 -11.27
C LEU A 46 3.16 -13.20 -12.38
N PRO A 47 2.64 -13.23 -13.61
CA PRO A 47 3.00 -12.28 -14.66
C PRO A 47 2.72 -10.82 -14.21
N ALA A 48 3.67 -9.91 -14.45
CA ALA A 48 3.68 -8.55 -13.88
C ALA A 48 2.38 -7.75 -14.09
N ARG A 49 1.73 -7.89 -15.25
CA ARG A 49 0.49 -7.17 -15.58
C ARG A 49 -0.71 -7.67 -14.78
N GLU A 50 -0.87 -8.99 -14.67
CA GLU A 50 -1.95 -9.63 -13.92
C GLU A 50 -1.74 -9.53 -12.40
N SER A 51 -0.48 -9.59 -11.96
CA SER A 51 -0.07 -9.47 -10.56
C SER A 51 -0.58 -8.17 -9.93
N THR A 52 -0.49 -7.05 -10.65
CA THR A 52 -0.88 -5.73 -10.12
C THR A 52 -2.39 -5.65 -9.85
N GLY A 53 -3.23 -6.24 -10.71
CA GLY A 53 -4.68 -6.26 -10.52
C GLY A 53 -5.10 -7.12 -9.33
N ILE A 54 -4.48 -8.28 -9.16
CA ILE A 54 -4.74 -9.20 -8.04
C ILE A 54 -4.29 -8.60 -6.72
N VAL A 55 -3.09 -8.00 -6.68
CA VAL A 55 -2.59 -7.28 -5.50
C VAL A 55 -3.54 -6.17 -5.11
N LEU A 56 -4.11 -5.45 -6.09
CA LEU A 56 -5.09 -4.40 -5.81
C LEU A 56 -6.38 -4.95 -5.18
N ILE A 57 -6.91 -6.08 -5.68
CA ILE A 57 -8.07 -6.76 -5.07
C ILE A 57 -7.76 -7.21 -3.64
N ILE A 58 -6.58 -7.79 -3.42
CA ILE A 58 -6.13 -8.25 -2.09
C ILE A 58 -5.99 -7.06 -1.14
N LEU A 59 -5.45 -5.93 -1.60
CA LEU A 59 -5.36 -4.70 -0.81
C LEU A 59 -6.75 -4.19 -0.42
N ILE A 60 -7.71 -4.15 -1.35
CA ILE A 60 -9.09 -3.77 -1.05
C ILE A 60 -9.71 -4.72 -0.01
N ALA A 61 -9.51 -6.03 -0.16
CA ALA A 61 -10.01 -7.01 0.81
C ALA A 61 -9.39 -6.81 2.21
N ALA A 62 -8.07 -6.58 2.27
CA ALA A 62 -7.37 -6.28 3.52
C ALA A 62 -7.92 -5.00 4.18
N ASP A 63 -8.26 -3.98 3.40
CA ASP A 63 -8.85 -2.73 3.89
C ASP A 63 -10.24 -2.96 4.48
N ILE A 64 -11.08 -3.74 3.81
CA ILE A 64 -12.41 -4.11 4.31
C ILE A 64 -12.28 -4.87 5.64
N VAL A 65 -11.41 -5.87 5.73
CA VAL A 65 -11.18 -6.63 6.96
C VAL A 65 -10.66 -5.74 8.08
N ALA A 66 -9.74 -4.81 7.78
CA ALA A 66 -9.23 -3.85 8.74
C ALA A 66 -10.35 -2.95 9.28
N VAL A 67 -11.19 -2.38 8.40
CA VAL A 67 -12.33 -1.54 8.80
C VAL A 67 -13.32 -2.34 9.65
N ILE A 68 -13.69 -3.55 9.22
CA ILE A 68 -14.63 -4.42 9.94
C ILE A 68 -14.09 -4.74 11.34
N THR A 69 -12.81 -5.09 11.47
CA THR A 69 -12.20 -5.46 12.74
C THR A 69 -12.06 -4.26 13.69
N TYR A 70 -11.62 -3.11 13.17
CA TYR A 70 -11.32 -1.94 14.01
C TYR A 70 -12.50 -0.96 14.19
N ARG A 71 -13.65 -1.15 13.52
CA ARG A 71 -14.81 -0.23 13.60
C ARG A 71 -15.29 0.10 15.01
N ARG A 72 -15.13 -0.83 15.97
CA ARG A 72 -15.58 -0.65 17.36
C ARG A 72 -14.62 0.20 18.20
N GLN A 73 -13.35 0.26 17.82
CA GLN A 73 -12.31 1.02 18.52
C GLN A 73 -11.99 2.36 17.81
N ALA A 74 -12.59 2.58 16.64
CA ALA A 74 -12.38 3.78 15.84
C ALA A 74 -13.14 4.98 16.41
N SER A 75 -12.43 6.10 16.58
CA SER A 75 -13.03 7.38 16.96
C SER A 75 -13.62 8.10 15.74
N TRP A 76 -14.88 7.79 15.44
CA TRP A 76 -15.63 8.35 14.30
C TRP A 76 -15.53 9.89 14.13
N PRO A 77 -15.57 10.72 15.20
CA PRO A 77 -15.43 12.16 15.04
C PRO A 77 -14.07 12.59 14.48
N HIS A 78 -12.98 11.89 14.83
CA HIS A 78 -11.64 12.21 14.32
C HIS A 78 -11.50 11.78 12.86
N LEU A 79 -12.02 10.60 12.52
CA LEU A 79 -12.03 10.12 11.13
C LEU A 79 -12.81 11.06 10.21
N LEU A 80 -14.02 11.47 10.61
CA LEU A 80 -14.85 12.40 9.83
C LEU A 80 -14.22 13.80 9.70
N ARG A 81 -13.42 14.23 10.67
CA ARG A 81 -12.69 15.49 10.58
C ARG A 81 -11.47 15.41 9.68
N LEU A 82 -10.83 14.24 9.58
CA LEU A 82 -9.66 14.00 8.73
C LEU A 82 -10.05 13.71 7.28
N PHE A 83 -11.16 13.02 7.08
CA PHE A 83 -11.69 12.62 5.77
C PHE A 83 -11.78 13.77 4.74
N PRO A 84 -12.35 14.97 5.05
CA PRO A 84 -12.46 16.04 4.06
C PRO A 84 -11.10 16.53 3.58
N TRP A 85 -10.10 16.63 4.47
CA TRP A 85 -8.74 17.02 4.07
C TRP A 85 -8.08 15.98 3.17
N ALA A 86 -8.25 14.69 3.50
CA ALA A 86 -7.75 13.60 2.66
C ALA A 86 -8.46 13.58 1.29
N ALA A 87 -9.78 13.72 1.27
CA ALA A 87 -10.58 13.76 0.05
C ALA A 87 -10.19 14.93 -0.85
N VAL A 88 -10.00 16.13 -0.29
CA VAL A 88 -9.51 17.30 -1.04
C VAL A 88 -8.13 17.03 -1.62
N GLY A 89 -7.20 16.47 -0.85
CA GLY A 89 -5.87 16.11 -1.34
C GLY A 89 -5.90 15.10 -2.49
N ILE A 90 -6.71 14.04 -2.37
CA ILE A 90 -6.91 13.03 -3.42
C ILE A 90 -7.52 13.66 -4.66
N PHE A 91 -8.53 14.50 -4.50
CA PHE A 91 -9.22 15.17 -5.61
C PHE A 91 -8.31 16.11 -6.37
N ILE A 92 -7.51 16.93 -5.65
CA ILE A 92 -6.49 17.78 -6.26
C ILE A 92 -5.45 16.91 -6.98
N GLY A 93 -4.95 15.85 -6.33
CA GLY A 93 -4.01 14.91 -6.93
C GLY A 93 -4.53 14.30 -8.23
N PHE A 94 -5.79 13.84 -8.24
CA PHE A 94 -6.46 13.30 -9.41
C PHE A 94 -6.55 14.31 -10.57
N LEU A 95 -6.95 15.55 -10.28
CA LEU A 95 -7.04 16.62 -11.29
C LEU A 95 -5.67 17.02 -11.86
N VAL A 96 -4.62 17.01 -11.04
CA VAL A 96 -3.27 17.32 -11.46
C VAL A 96 -2.68 16.17 -12.27
N MET A 97 -2.91 14.92 -11.88
CA MET A 97 -2.37 13.73 -12.54
C MET A 97 -2.76 13.63 -14.01
N GLY A 98 -3.97 14.06 -14.38
CA GLY A 98 -4.43 14.10 -15.77
C GLY A 98 -3.80 15.22 -16.62
N ARG A 99 -3.07 16.16 -16.01
CA ARG A 99 -2.47 17.33 -16.68
C ARG A 99 -0.95 17.29 -16.75
N ILE A 100 -0.30 16.35 -16.08
CA ILE A 100 1.17 16.24 -16.01
C ILE A 100 1.67 15.05 -16.80
N ASP A 101 2.82 15.21 -17.45
CA ASP A 101 3.46 14.14 -18.21
C ASP A 101 4.08 13.07 -17.28
N ALA A 102 4.23 11.84 -17.79
CA ALA A 102 4.73 10.69 -17.04
C ALA A 102 6.10 10.95 -16.38
N GLN A 103 7.00 11.67 -17.07
CA GLN A 103 8.30 12.02 -16.52
C GLN A 103 8.19 12.98 -15.32
N THR A 104 7.25 13.93 -15.36
CA THR A 104 7.00 14.86 -14.26
C THR A 104 6.40 14.14 -13.07
N THR A 105 5.43 13.24 -13.31
CA THR A 105 4.87 12.36 -12.28
C THR A 105 5.95 11.53 -11.59
N GLN A 106 6.84 10.91 -12.37
CA GLN A 106 7.95 10.12 -11.82
C GLN A 106 8.90 10.97 -10.95
N ARG A 107 9.26 12.18 -11.40
CA ARG A 107 10.10 13.11 -10.63
C ARG A 107 9.40 13.55 -9.33
N LEU A 108 8.10 13.83 -9.38
CA LEU A 108 7.32 14.20 -8.19
C LEU A 108 7.28 13.06 -7.16
N ILE A 109 6.97 11.83 -7.60
CA ILE A 109 6.99 10.65 -6.70
C ILE A 109 8.39 10.47 -6.10
N GLY A 110 9.45 10.58 -6.91
CA GLY A 110 10.83 10.52 -6.44
C GLY A 110 11.16 11.59 -5.39
N ALA A 111 10.76 12.84 -5.63
CA ALA A 111 10.96 13.94 -4.69
C ALA A 111 10.22 13.72 -3.36
N ILE A 112 8.98 13.22 -3.41
CA ILE A 112 8.20 12.86 -2.22
C ILE A 112 8.93 11.76 -1.43
N LEU A 113 9.39 10.70 -2.10
CA LEU A 113 10.12 9.60 -1.48
C LEU A 113 11.40 10.08 -0.79
N VAL A 114 12.24 10.87 -1.48
CA VAL A 114 13.47 11.44 -0.91
C VAL A 114 13.14 12.31 0.31
N THR A 115 12.11 13.15 0.21
CA THR A 115 11.68 14.01 1.33
C THR A 115 11.28 13.19 2.55
N ILE A 116 10.49 12.13 2.36
CA ILE A 116 10.08 11.22 3.43
C ILE A 116 11.31 10.55 4.07
N VAL A 117 12.25 10.06 3.27
CA VAL A 117 13.48 9.42 3.77
C VAL A 117 14.33 10.40 4.58
N VAL A 118 14.51 11.63 4.09
CA VAL A 118 15.25 12.68 4.80
C VAL A 118 14.58 13.02 6.13
N VAL A 119 13.26 13.22 6.13
CA VAL A 119 12.49 13.49 7.36
C VAL A 119 12.57 12.32 8.33
N HIS A 120 12.50 11.08 7.83
CA HIS A 120 12.61 9.87 8.65
C HIS A 120 13.98 9.79 9.34
N PHE A 121 15.06 9.99 8.59
CA PHE A 121 16.42 9.95 9.13
C PHE A 121 16.67 11.10 10.12
N TRP A 122 16.19 12.31 9.81
CA TRP A 122 16.26 13.46 10.70
C TRP A 122 15.55 13.20 12.03
N ARG A 123 14.31 12.70 11.99
CA ARG A 123 13.55 12.37 13.20
C ARG A 123 14.30 11.33 14.03
N ARG A 124 14.81 10.27 13.39
CA ARG A 124 15.59 9.22 14.05
C ARG A 124 16.87 9.74 14.72
N ALA A 125 17.57 10.66 14.08
CA ALA A 125 18.77 11.29 14.63
C ALA A 125 18.44 12.15 15.88
N ARG A 126 17.34 12.91 15.85
CA ARG A 126 16.90 13.71 17.01
C ARG A 126 16.43 12.87 18.19
N THR A 127 15.77 11.74 17.95
CA THR A 127 15.33 10.86 19.03
C THR A 127 16.51 10.22 19.78
N LYS A 128 17.62 9.94 19.07
CA LYS A 128 18.86 9.46 19.72
C LYS A 128 19.52 10.54 20.58
N ALA A 129 19.60 11.77 20.09
CA ALA A 129 20.25 12.88 20.80
C ALA A 129 19.51 13.38 22.07
N LEU A 130 18.29 12.90 22.33
CA LEU A 130 17.52 13.19 23.54
C LEU A 130 17.55 12.04 24.56
N ALA A 131 18.12 10.89 24.17
CA ALA A 131 18.23 9.70 25.01
C ALA A 131 19.64 9.52 25.61
N ASP A 132 20.60 10.35 25.19
CA ASP A 132 21.94 10.52 25.77
C ASP A 132 21.98 11.81 26.60
#